data_AF-S4RK19-F1
#
_entry.id   AF-S4RK19-F1
#
_cell.length_a   1.000
_cell.length_b   1.000
_cell.length_c   1.000
_cell.angle_alpha   90.00
_cell.angle_beta   90.00
_cell.angle_gamma   90.00
#
_symmetry.space_group_name_H-M   'P 1'
#
loop_
_entity.id
_entity.type
_entity.pdbx_description
1 polymer ?
#
loop_
_entity_poly.entity_id
_entity_poly.type
_entity_poly.pdbx_seq_one_letter_code
_entity_poly.pdbx_strand_id
1 'polypeptide(L)'
;FNSDNQLLHRLEVQCTVHASDIVIIIAVVEDAAYWQQIGITALNQALLTQPIVRTAKNIILFIGDGMSLSTVNAARILKGQMAGHTGEESHLSFEDFPHTALLKTYCVDRQVPESACTATALLCGIKSNANTIGVSHSVQFEDCGTMSPQTQADSILKLAAQAGKTTGLISTARVTHATPAPLYGHSPSRAWEHHVPAPARDLGCQDLATQLLQHSEHIQVILGGGRSNFFPSSVKDPEYPETHVGKRQDGRNLVHEWLARTWGKKSDYVWTKKDFENINPEDTNYLLGLFEPGHMGWAPSHLERNDPSLAEMVEKSLKILQKNKHGFFLFVEG
;
A
#
# COMPACT_ATOMS: atom_id res chain seq x y z
N PHE A 1 -25.21 -28.66 -35.64
CA PHE A 1 -26.43 -27.96 -36.04
C PHE A 1 -26.18 -26.48 -35.84
N ASN A 2 -26.07 -25.73 -36.95
CA ASN A 2 -26.24 -24.28 -37.06
C ASN A 2 -27.42 -23.79 -36.21
N SER A 3 -27.58 -22.55 -35.78
CA SER A 3 -26.94 -21.23 -35.91
C SER A 3 -27.82 -20.32 -35.03
N ASP A 4 -27.27 -19.22 -34.51
CA ASP A 4 -28.02 -18.03 -34.05
C ASP A 4 -29.20 -18.25 -33.10
N ASN A 5 -28.93 -18.20 -31.80
CA ASN A 5 -29.94 -17.87 -30.80
C ASN A 5 -29.52 -16.58 -30.07
N GLN A 6 -29.52 -15.47 -30.83
CA GLN A 6 -29.64 -14.14 -30.22
C GLN A 6 -31.05 -14.03 -29.64
N LEU A 7 -31.18 -14.31 -28.35
CA LEU A 7 -32.39 -14.01 -27.59
C LEU A 7 -32.46 -12.49 -27.40
N LEU A 8 -33.13 -11.83 -28.34
CA LEU A 8 -33.70 -10.49 -28.22
C LEU A 8 -34.68 -10.49 -27.04
N HIS A 9 -34.19 -10.24 -25.83
CA HIS A 9 -35.02 -9.83 -24.71
C HIS A 9 -35.59 -8.44 -25.01
N ARG A 10 -36.87 -8.23 -24.71
CA ARG A 10 -37.67 -7.04 -25.11
C ARG A 10 -36.89 -5.73 -24.93
N LEU A 11 -36.56 -5.11 -26.07
CA LEU A 11 -36.12 -3.72 -26.18
C LEU A 11 -37.30 -2.81 -25.85
N GLU A 12 -37.27 -2.11 -24.73
CA GLU A 12 -38.04 -0.87 -24.59
C GLU A 12 -37.17 0.29 -25.03
N VAL A 13 -37.42 0.77 -26.26
CA VAL A 13 -36.83 1.98 -26.79
C VAL A 13 -37.71 3.15 -26.34
N GLN A 14 -37.27 3.91 -25.34
CA GLN A 14 -37.85 5.24 -25.09
C GLN A 14 -37.23 6.25 -26.05
N CYS A 15 -37.94 6.52 -27.16
CA CYS A 15 -37.61 7.63 -28.05
C CYS A 15 -38.18 8.94 -27.50
N THR A 16 -37.35 9.78 -26.88
CA THR A 16 -37.66 11.21 -26.74
C THR A 16 -37.16 11.95 -27.97
N VAL A 17 -38.09 12.43 -28.81
CA VAL A 17 -37.78 13.17 -30.03
C VAL A 17 -37.46 14.63 -29.68
N HIS A 18 -36.18 14.99 -29.61
CA HIS A 18 -35.74 16.35 -29.88
C HIS A 18 -34.94 16.36 -31.19
N ALA A 19 -35.26 17.32 -32.06
CA ALA A 19 -34.56 17.49 -33.32
C ALA A 19 -33.06 17.72 -33.05
N SER A 20 -32.22 17.04 -33.84
CA SER A 20 -30.78 16.83 -33.71
C SER A 20 -30.35 15.94 -32.52
N ASP A 21 -29.85 14.75 -32.87
CA ASP A 21 -29.23 13.68 -32.05
C ASP A 21 -30.20 12.67 -31.39
N ILE A 22 -30.35 11.52 -32.05
CA ILE A 22 -31.02 10.33 -31.49
C ILE A 22 -30.05 9.67 -30.50
N VAL A 23 -30.28 9.85 -29.20
CA VAL A 23 -29.63 9.06 -28.15
C VAL A 23 -30.48 7.82 -27.88
N ILE A 24 -30.02 6.64 -28.33
CA ILE A 24 -30.64 5.36 -27.98
C ILE A 24 -30.19 4.98 -26.57
N ILE A 25 -31.07 5.15 -25.59
CA ILE A 25 -30.85 4.62 -24.24
C ILE A 25 -31.29 3.16 -24.24
N ILE A 26 -30.33 2.23 -24.23
CA ILE A 26 -30.60 0.82 -24.01
C ILE A 26 -30.72 0.61 -22.50
N ALA A 27 -31.94 0.55 -21.99
CA ALA A 27 -32.19 0.19 -20.60
C ALA A 27 -32.08 -1.33 -20.43
N VAL A 28 -31.24 -1.79 -19.49
CA VAL A 28 -31.20 -3.20 -19.10
C VAL A 28 -32.44 -3.48 -18.25
N VAL A 29 -33.23 -4.48 -18.65
CA VAL A 29 -34.40 -4.92 -17.87
C VAL A 29 -33.95 -5.99 -16.88
N GLU A 30 -33.91 -5.65 -15.59
CA GLU A 30 -33.50 -6.55 -14.51
C GLU A 30 -34.62 -7.49 -14.06
N ASP A 31 -35.23 -8.21 -15.00
CA ASP A 31 -36.28 -9.19 -14.72
C ASP A 31 -35.74 -10.51 -14.11
N ALA A 32 -36.64 -11.45 -13.82
CA ALA A 32 -36.26 -12.74 -13.23
C ALA A 32 -35.27 -13.54 -14.11
N ALA A 33 -35.37 -13.45 -15.44
CA ALA A 33 -34.47 -14.15 -16.35
C ALA A 33 -33.06 -13.54 -16.32
N TYR A 34 -32.96 -12.21 -16.26
CA TYR A 34 -31.69 -11.50 -16.06
C TYR A 34 -30.96 -11.99 -14.79
N TRP A 35 -31.63 -11.98 -13.64
CA TRP A 35 -31.04 -12.44 -12.37
C TRP A 35 -30.67 -13.92 -12.38
N GLN A 36 -31.51 -14.77 -12.98
CA GLN A 36 -31.21 -16.19 -13.14
C GLN A 36 -29.96 -16.40 -13.99
N GLN A 37 -29.81 -15.63 -15.08
CA GLN A 37 -28.65 -15.72 -15.97
C GLN A 37 -27.34 -15.27 -15.27
N ILE A 38 -27.39 -14.21 -14.47
CA ILE A 38 -26.24 -13.81 -13.63
C ILE A 38 -25.87 -14.93 -12.67
N GLY A 39 -26.85 -15.52 -11.98
CA GLY A 39 -26.61 -16.62 -11.04
C GLY A 39 -25.99 -17.86 -11.70
N ILE A 40 -26.49 -18.26 -12.88
CA ILE A 40 -25.92 -19.36 -13.67
C ILE A 40 -24.48 -19.05 -14.08
N THR A 41 -24.20 -17.82 -14.48
CA THR A 41 -22.85 -17.39 -14.90
C THR A 41 -21.88 -17.45 -13.72
N ALA A 42 -22.27 -16.93 -12.55
CA ALA A 42 -21.47 -16.98 -11.33
C ALA A 42 -21.23 -18.43 -10.86
N LEU A 43 -22.23 -19.30 -10.94
CA LEU A 43 -22.09 -20.73 -10.61
C LEU A 43 -21.09 -21.42 -11.55
N ASN A 44 -21.19 -21.18 -12.86
CA ASN A 44 -20.26 -21.76 -13.83
C ASN A 44 -18.83 -21.28 -13.58
N GLN A 45 -18.62 -20.00 -13.26
CA GLN A 45 -17.32 -19.45 -12.88
C GLN A 45 -16.76 -20.15 -11.62
N ALA A 46 -17.60 -20.35 -10.60
CA ALA A 46 -17.21 -21.01 -9.34
C ALA A 46 -16.82 -22.47 -9.57
N LEU A 47 -17.54 -23.22 -10.41
CA LEU A 47 -17.24 -24.61 -10.76
C LEU A 47 -15.92 -24.77 -11.51
N LEU A 48 -15.48 -23.75 -12.25
CA LEU A 48 -14.21 -23.74 -12.98
C LEU A 48 -13.02 -23.37 -12.09
N THR A 49 -13.25 -22.84 -10.89
CA THR A 49 -12.19 -22.37 -10.01
C THR A 49 -11.44 -23.55 -9.40
N GLN A 50 -10.13 -23.63 -9.65
CA GLN A 50 -9.24 -24.68 -9.13
C GLN A 50 -8.13 -24.07 -8.26
N PRO A 51 -7.78 -24.70 -7.12
CA PRO A 51 -6.73 -24.19 -6.26
C PRO A 51 -5.36 -24.27 -6.95
N ILE A 52 -4.60 -23.18 -6.86
CA ILE A 52 -3.20 -23.14 -7.32
C ILE A 52 -2.32 -23.68 -6.20
N VAL A 53 -1.89 -24.94 -6.31
CA VAL A 53 -1.08 -25.65 -5.28
C VAL A 53 0.44 -25.50 -5.44
N ARG A 54 0.90 -24.68 -6.38
CA ARG A 54 2.33 -24.38 -6.59
C ARG A 54 2.80 -23.24 -5.69
N THR A 55 4.06 -23.25 -5.31
CA THR A 55 4.69 -22.15 -4.55
C THR A 55 4.64 -20.83 -5.33
N ALA A 56 4.23 -19.76 -4.65
CA ALA A 56 4.19 -18.43 -5.24
C ALA A 56 5.62 -17.88 -5.44
N LYS A 57 5.95 -17.52 -6.68
CA LYS A 57 7.21 -16.82 -6.99
C LYS A 57 7.18 -15.37 -6.50
N ASN A 58 6.05 -14.69 -6.70
CA ASN A 58 5.86 -13.29 -6.36
C ASN A 58 4.71 -13.15 -5.37
N ILE A 59 4.83 -12.22 -4.44
CA ILE A 59 3.80 -11.89 -3.45
C ILE A 59 3.55 -10.39 -3.54
N ILE A 60 2.30 -9.99 -3.73
CA ILE A 60 1.87 -8.59 -3.65
C ILE A 60 0.78 -8.52 -2.59
N LEU A 61 0.96 -7.66 -1.60
CA LEU A 61 0.00 -7.43 -0.53
C LEU A 61 -0.50 -5.99 -0.60
N PHE A 62 -1.78 -5.83 -0.92
CA PHE A 62 -2.47 -4.54 -0.88
C PHE A 62 -3.19 -4.40 0.46
N ILE A 63 -2.97 -3.27 1.15
CA ILE A 63 -3.65 -2.89 2.38
C ILE A 63 -4.38 -1.57 2.14
N GLY A 64 -5.69 -1.56 2.32
CA GLY A 64 -6.45 -0.30 2.44
C GLY A 64 -6.60 0.06 3.91
N ASP A 65 -5.86 1.07 4.40
CA ASP A 65 -5.91 1.45 5.82
C ASP A 65 -7.31 2.02 6.14
N GLY A 66 -7.97 1.47 7.17
CA GLY A 66 -9.35 1.82 7.52
C GLY A 66 -10.43 1.40 6.51
N MET A 67 -10.11 0.58 5.50
CA MET A 67 -11.05 0.17 4.46
C MET A 67 -12.02 -0.93 4.93
N SER A 68 -13.04 -0.52 5.69
CA SER A 68 -14.12 -1.39 6.16
C SER A 68 -15.00 -1.92 5.02
N LEU A 69 -15.84 -2.93 5.29
CA LEU A 69 -16.80 -3.44 4.30
C LEU A 69 -17.79 -2.36 3.81
N SER A 70 -18.16 -1.40 4.67
CA SER A 70 -19.00 -0.27 4.25
C SER A 70 -18.22 0.71 3.37
N THR A 71 -16.92 0.92 3.64
CA THR A 71 -16.03 1.69 2.75
C THR A 71 -15.95 1.06 1.36
N VAL A 72 -15.78 -0.27 1.29
CA VAL A 72 -15.78 -1.03 0.03
C VAL A 72 -17.10 -0.83 -0.73
N ASN A 73 -18.24 -0.96 -0.04
CA ASN A 73 -19.55 -0.76 -0.66
C ASN A 73 -19.73 0.67 -1.21
N ALA A 74 -19.39 1.68 -0.43
CA ALA A 74 -19.48 3.07 -0.86
C ALA A 74 -18.56 3.37 -2.06
N ALA A 75 -17.34 2.82 -2.06
CA ALA A 75 -16.39 2.99 -3.17
C ALA A 75 -16.87 2.31 -4.46
N ARG A 76 -17.50 1.13 -4.36
CA ARG A 76 -18.10 0.42 -5.50
C ARG A 76 -19.19 1.26 -6.17
N ILE A 77 -20.12 1.78 -5.38
CA ILE A 77 -21.21 2.63 -5.86
C ILE A 77 -20.66 3.89 -6.52
N LEU A 78 -19.74 4.59 -5.84
CA LEU A 78 -19.09 5.79 -6.37
C LEU A 78 -18.40 5.50 -7.72
N LYS A 79 -17.65 4.39 -7.82
CA LYS A 79 -16.98 3.99 -9.06
C LYS A 79 -17.97 3.81 -10.22
N GLY A 80 -19.09 3.12 -10.00
CA GLY A 80 -20.10 2.93 -11.04
C GLY A 80 -20.78 4.23 -11.45
N GLN A 81 -21.10 5.10 -10.49
CA GLN A 81 -21.67 6.42 -10.76
C GLN A 81 -20.73 7.32 -11.56
N MET A 82 -19.43 7.30 -11.25
CA MET A 82 -18.41 8.01 -12.02
C MET A 82 -18.26 7.47 -13.45
N ALA A 83 -18.65 6.22 -13.70
CA ALA A 83 -18.69 5.62 -15.04
C ALA A 83 -20.03 5.84 -15.76
N GLY A 84 -20.97 6.58 -15.17
CA GLY A 84 -22.27 6.89 -15.76
C GLY A 84 -23.34 5.80 -15.54
N HIS A 85 -23.10 4.86 -14.64
CA HIS A 85 -24.08 3.84 -14.24
C HIS A 85 -24.76 4.19 -12.91
N THR A 86 -25.70 3.34 -12.45
CA THR A 86 -26.40 3.51 -11.17
C THR A 86 -25.47 3.36 -9.96
N GLY A 87 -24.51 2.43 -10.04
CA GLY A 87 -23.43 2.28 -9.08
C GLY A 87 -23.40 0.92 -8.41
N GLU A 88 -24.54 0.44 -7.95
CA GLU A 88 -24.69 -0.77 -7.15
C GLU A 88 -24.26 -2.05 -7.86
N GLU A 89 -24.44 -2.08 -9.19
CA GLU A 89 -24.05 -3.17 -10.09
C GLU A 89 -22.56 -3.17 -10.48
N SER A 90 -21.82 -2.10 -10.12
CA SER A 90 -20.39 -2.02 -10.39
C SER A 90 -19.61 -3.02 -9.56
N HIS A 91 -18.35 -3.28 -9.91
CA HIS A 91 -17.45 -4.14 -9.14
C HIS A 91 -16.09 -3.45 -8.96
N LEU A 92 -15.50 -3.53 -7.77
CA LEU A 92 -14.09 -3.18 -7.55
C LEU A 92 -13.19 -4.32 -8.05
N SER A 93 -11.98 -4.00 -8.49
CA SER A 93 -11.10 -4.97 -9.17
C SER A 93 -10.74 -6.19 -8.33
N PHE A 94 -10.70 -6.06 -7.00
CA PHE A 94 -10.40 -7.17 -6.09
C PHE A 94 -11.63 -8.02 -5.75
N GLU A 95 -12.84 -7.62 -6.15
CA GLU A 95 -14.06 -8.43 -5.94
C GLU A 95 -14.18 -9.58 -6.93
N ASP A 96 -13.41 -9.51 -8.02
CA ASP A 96 -13.25 -10.60 -8.98
C ASP A 96 -12.30 -11.69 -8.45
N PHE A 97 -11.67 -11.49 -7.28
CA PHE A 97 -10.78 -12.50 -6.70
C PHE A 97 -11.58 -13.73 -6.25
N PRO A 98 -11.10 -14.95 -6.52
CA PRO A 98 -11.87 -16.18 -6.29
C PRO A 98 -11.98 -16.59 -4.81
N HIS A 99 -11.27 -15.91 -3.91
CA HIS A 99 -11.16 -16.30 -2.51
C HIS A 99 -11.35 -15.09 -1.59
N THR A 100 -12.28 -15.24 -0.64
CA THR A 100 -12.63 -14.22 0.34
C THR A 100 -12.57 -14.80 1.74
N ALA A 101 -12.09 -14.02 2.69
CA ALA A 101 -12.05 -14.36 4.10
C ALA A 101 -12.34 -13.12 4.96
N LEU A 102 -12.76 -13.35 6.21
CA LEU A 102 -12.93 -12.30 7.22
C LEU A 102 -11.77 -12.36 8.22
N LEU A 103 -11.30 -11.19 8.64
CA LEU A 103 -10.20 -11.04 9.58
C LEU A 103 -10.69 -10.48 10.92
N LYS A 104 -10.27 -11.09 12.03
CA LYS A 104 -10.53 -10.58 13.39
C LYS A 104 -9.39 -9.68 13.86
N THR A 105 -9.62 -8.37 13.87
CA THR A 105 -8.55 -7.35 13.89
C THR A 105 -8.10 -6.87 15.28
N TYR A 106 -8.76 -7.28 16.38
CA TYR A 106 -8.41 -6.83 17.75
C TYR A 106 -6.90 -6.92 18.07
N CYS A 107 -6.34 -5.92 18.77
CA CYS A 107 -4.99 -6.01 19.36
C CYS A 107 -5.05 -6.91 20.61
N VAL A 108 -3.90 -7.33 21.16
CA VAL A 108 -3.89 -8.13 22.40
C VAL A 108 -4.55 -7.38 23.57
N ASP A 109 -4.38 -6.07 23.64
CA ASP A 109 -4.84 -5.19 24.73
C ASP A 109 -6.05 -4.31 24.35
N ARG A 110 -6.56 -4.37 23.11
CA ARG A 110 -7.65 -3.51 22.61
C ARG A 110 -8.61 -4.25 21.69
N GLN A 111 -9.91 -4.06 21.92
CA GLN A 111 -10.96 -4.60 21.06
C GLN A 111 -11.04 -3.88 19.70
N VAL A 112 -11.10 -2.55 19.74
CA VAL A 112 -10.97 -1.70 18.55
C VAL A 112 -9.47 -1.45 18.35
N PRO A 113 -8.88 -1.98 17.28
CA PRO A 113 -7.44 -1.90 17.09
C PRO A 113 -7.02 -0.56 16.46
N GLU A 114 -5.72 -0.38 16.31
CA GLU A 114 -5.10 0.70 15.54
C GLU A 114 -4.08 0.12 14.55
N SER A 115 -3.57 0.93 13.61
CA SER A 115 -2.76 0.46 12.48
C SER A 115 -1.48 -0.31 12.88
N ALA A 116 -0.80 0.03 13.98
CA ALA A 116 0.48 -0.57 14.34
C ALA A 116 0.33 -2.05 14.75
N CYS A 117 -0.64 -2.37 15.61
CA CYS A 117 -0.86 -3.74 16.07
C CYS A 117 -1.42 -4.63 14.95
N THR A 118 -2.27 -4.08 14.08
CA THR A 118 -2.85 -4.83 12.95
C THR A 118 -1.80 -5.08 11.87
N ALA A 119 -0.96 -4.10 11.57
CA ALA A 119 0.16 -4.26 10.66
C ALA A 119 1.17 -5.28 11.19
N THR A 120 1.49 -5.28 12.49
CA THR A 120 2.34 -6.31 13.10
C THR A 120 1.72 -7.71 12.95
N ALA A 121 0.40 -7.85 13.15
CA ALA A 121 -0.29 -9.13 12.94
C ALA A 121 -0.27 -9.59 11.49
N LEU A 122 -0.54 -8.70 10.54
CA LEU A 122 -0.59 -9.01 9.11
C LEU A 122 0.79 -9.29 8.52
N LEU A 123 1.81 -8.55 8.95
CA LEU A 123 3.12 -8.54 8.32
C LEU A 123 4.13 -9.42 9.06
N CYS A 124 4.01 -9.60 10.37
CA CYS A 124 4.94 -10.40 11.17
C CYS A 124 4.31 -11.69 11.73
N GLY A 125 3.00 -11.90 11.52
CA GLY A 125 2.31 -13.14 11.91
C GLY A 125 2.03 -13.28 13.42
N ILE A 126 2.21 -12.21 14.20
CA ILE A 126 1.91 -12.19 15.64
C ILE A 126 1.04 -11.00 16.03
N LYS A 127 0.08 -11.21 16.94
CA LYS A 127 -0.65 -10.07 17.53
C LYS A 127 0.21 -9.38 18.58
N SER A 128 0.10 -8.06 18.63
CA SER A 128 0.83 -7.20 19.58
C SER A 128 -0.11 -6.25 20.33
N ASN A 129 0.46 -5.45 21.22
CA ASN A 129 -0.24 -4.38 21.90
C ASN A 129 -0.41 -3.17 20.97
N ALA A 130 -1.46 -2.39 21.19
CA ALA A 130 -1.70 -1.15 20.47
C ALA A 130 -0.48 -0.20 20.54
N ASN A 131 -0.26 0.53 19.46
CA ASN A 131 0.81 1.52 19.27
C ASN A 131 2.24 0.95 19.23
N THR A 132 2.42 -0.37 19.27
CA THR A 132 3.74 -1.02 19.15
C THR A 132 3.99 -1.52 17.72
N ILE A 133 5.23 -1.46 17.26
CA ILE A 133 5.63 -1.73 15.87
C ILE A 133 6.52 -2.97 15.84
N GLY A 134 6.10 -4.03 15.13
CA GLY A 134 6.93 -5.19 14.81
C GLY A 134 7.34 -6.04 16.03
N VAL A 135 6.72 -5.85 17.18
CA VAL A 135 7.12 -6.51 18.44
C VAL A 135 5.97 -7.30 19.04
N SER A 136 6.30 -8.30 19.86
CA SER A 136 5.30 -9.09 20.60
C SER A 136 4.59 -8.26 21.69
N HIS A 137 3.50 -8.81 22.21
CA HIS A 137 2.72 -8.22 23.32
C HIS A 137 3.51 -8.07 24.64
N SER A 138 4.72 -8.62 24.75
CA SER A 138 5.58 -8.42 25.91
C SER A 138 6.14 -6.99 25.99
N VAL A 139 6.22 -6.29 24.86
CA VAL A 139 6.68 -4.89 24.82
C VAL A 139 5.56 -3.97 25.26
N GLN A 140 5.87 -3.11 26.23
CA GLN A 140 4.94 -2.10 26.73
C GLN A 140 5.08 -0.80 25.94
N PHE A 141 3.96 -0.10 25.74
CA PHE A 141 3.93 1.15 25.00
C PHE A 141 4.88 2.18 25.62
N GLU A 142 5.74 2.78 24.78
CA GLU A 142 6.79 3.76 25.15
C GLU A 142 7.88 3.28 26.11
N ASP A 143 7.87 2.01 26.53
CA ASP A 143 8.88 1.46 27.43
C ASP A 143 9.96 0.68 26.67
N CYS A 144 11.05 1.39 26.32
CA CYS A 144 12.20 0.78 25.68
C CYS A 144 12.88 -0.31 26.53
N GLY A 145 12.76 -0.27 27.86
CA GLY A 145 13.35 -1.27 28.75
C GLY A 145 12.76 -2.68 28.55
N THR A 146 11.58 -2.77 27.93
CA THR A 146 10.91 -4.03 27.60
C THR A 146 11.33 -4.61 26.25
N MET A 147 12.16 -3.88 25.48
CA MET A 147 12.67 -4.33 24.18
C MET A 147 13.84 -5.31 24.35
N SER A 148 13.80 -6.40 23.60
CA SER A 148 14.93 -7.32 23.45
C SER A 148 14.85 -8.00 22.07
N PRO A 149 15.93 -8.65 21.59
CA PRO A 149 15.86 -9.42 20.34
C PRO A 149 14.75 -10.48 20.34
N GLN A 150 14.42 -11.05 21.50
CA GLN A 150 13.38 -12.07 21.63
C GLN A 150 11.96 -11.51 21.51
N THR A 151 11.77 -10.21 21.74
CA THR A 151 10.46 -9.56 21.61
C THR A 151 10.22 -9.01 20.21
N GLN A 152 11.23 -9.00 19.33
CA GLN A 152 11.13 -8.55 17.95
C GLN A 152 10.56 -9.66 17.06
N ALA A 153 9.72 -9.28 16.09
CA ALA A 153 9.12 -10.20 15.14
C ALA A 153 9.65 -9.94 13.74
N ASP A 154 10.04 -11.01 13.05
CA ASP A 154 10.47 -10.94 11.66
C ASP A 154 9.27 -10.77 10.74
N SER A 155 9.35 -9.77 9.87
CA SER A 155 8.30 -9.48 8.89
C SER A 155 8.40 -10.40 7.66
N ILE A 156 7.30 -10.54 6.94
CA ILE A 156 7.26 -11.21 5.64
C ILE A 156 8.22 -10.58 4.62
N LEU A 157 8.50 -9.28 4.72
CA LEU A 157 9.51 -8.62 3.90
C LEU A 157 10.90 -9.15 4.21
N LYS A 158 11.26 -9.23 5.50
CA LYS A 158 12.54 -9.79 5.94
C LYS A 158 12.68 -11.25 5.52
N LEU A 159 11.63 -12.04 5.70
CA LEU A 159 11.59 -13.45 5.27
C LEU A 159 11.72 -13.59 3.74
N ALA A 160 11.09 -12.72 2.96
CA ALA A 160 11.21 -12.71 1.51
C ALA A 160 12.64 -12.36 1.07
N ALA A 161 13.26 -11.36 1.69
CA ALA A 161 14.65 -10.99 1.43
C ALA A 161 15.62 -12.13 1.77
N GLN A 162 15.43 -12.79 2.92
CA GLN A 162 16.21 -13.98 3.31
C GLN A 162 16.04 -15.15 2.33
N ALA A 163 14.86 -15.27 1.71
CA ALA A 163 14.62 -16.24 0.64
C ALA A 163 15.19 -15.82 -0.74
N GLY A 164 15.99 -14.75 -0.79
CA GLY A 164 16.64 -14.25 -2.00
C GLY A 164 15.73 -13.46 -2.93
N LYS A 165 14.52 -13.07 -2.49
CA LYS A 165 13.60 -12.24 -3.26
C LYS A 165 14.00 -10.76 -3.16
N THR A 166 13.68 -9.99 -4.19
CA THR A 166 13.69 -8.52 -4.08
C THR A 166 12.47 -8.08 -3.32
N THR A 167 12.54 -6.96 -2.61
CA THR A 167 11.41 -6.45 -1.83
C THR A 167 11.14 -4.98 -2.08
N GLY A 168 9.88 -4.57 -1.92
CA GLY A 168 9.46 -3.19 -2.03
C GLY A 168 8.32 -2.83 -1.08
N LEU A 169 8.26 -1.54 -0.77
CA LEU A 169 7.29 -0.89 0.09
C LEU A 169 6.75 0.34 -0.64
N ILE A 170 5.44 0.42 -0.80
CA ILE A 170 4.73 1.59 -1.33
C ILE A 170 3.65 1.98 -0.33
N SER A 171 3.53 3.28 -0.06
CA SER A 171 2.47 3.82 0.79
C SER A 171 2.10 5.23 0.35
N THR A 172 0.81 5.57 0.38
CA THR A 172 0.32 6.96 0.29
C THR A 172 0.57 7.74 1.59
N ALA A 173 0.91 7.06 2.68
CA ALA A 173 1.30 7.69 3.94
C ALA A 173 2.82 7.97 4.00
N ARG A 174 3.32 8.34 5.18
CA ARG A 174 4.76 8.37 5.42
C ARG A 174 5.30 6.95 5.38
N VAL A 175 6.47 6.71 4.77
CA VAL A 175 7.10 5.37 4.80
C VAL A 175 7.53 4.91 6.20
N THR A 176 7.50 5.84 7.18
CA THR A 176 7.70 5.62 8.62
C THR A 176 6.41 5.48 9.41
N HIS A 177 5.25 5.54 8.75
CA HIS A 177 3.95 5.36 9.38
C HIS A 177 3.78 3.94 9.96
N ALA A 178 2.76 3.74 10.77
CA ALA A 178 2.55 2.51 11.51
C ALA A 178 2.27 1.27 10.65
N THR A 179 1.65 1.44 9.49
CA THR A 179 1.35 0.34 8.57
C THR A 179 2.60 -0.18 7.85
N PRO A 180 3.46 0.68 7.26
CA PRO A 180 4.68 0.22 6.60
C PRO A 180 5.80 -0.16 7.58
N ALA A 181 5.88 0.47 8.75
CA ALA A 181 7.03 0.33 9.65
C ALA A 181 7.31 -1.11 10.14
N PRO A 182 6.33 -1.97 10.47
CA PRO A 182 6.59 -3.36 10.87
C PRO A 182 7.30 -4.19 9.81
N LEU A 183 7.35 -3.76 8.55
CA LEU A 183 8.12 -4.47 7.52
C LEU A 183 9.62 -4.44 7.79
N TYR A 184 10.13 -3.43 8.49
CA TYR A 184 11.56 -3.23 8.68
C TYR A 184 11.96 -2.85 10.10
N GLY A 185 11.04 -2.35 10.93
CA GLY A 185 11.35 -1.72 12.20
C GLY A 185 10.68 -2.38 13.40
N HIS A 186 11.26 -2.13 14.55
CA HIS A 186 10.82 -2.60 15.86
C HIS A 186 10.81 -1.43 16.83
N SER A 187 9.65 -1.10 17.41
CA SER A 187 9.53 0.04 18.32
C SER A 187 8.42 -0.16 19.36
N PRO A 188 8.62 0.23 20.63
CA PRO A 188 7.55 0.28 21.62
C PRO A 188 6.57 1.44 21.36
N SER A 189 6.83 2.32 20.38
CA SER A 189 5.92 3.39 20.00
C SER A 189 5.95 3.67 18.51
N ARG A 190 4.76 3.66 17.89
CA ARG A 190 4.53 4.08 16.50
C ARG A 190 4.84 5.55 16.25
N ALA A 191 4.91 6.37 17.30
CA ALA A 191 5.18 7.80 17.19
C ALA A 191 6.66 8.12 16.98
N TRP A 192 7.57 7.17 17.24
CA TRP A 192 9.02 7.38 17.14
C TRP A 192 9.52 7.27 15.71
N GLU A 193 8.91 8.03 14.79
CA GLU A 193 9.20 7.98 13.37
C GLU A 193 10.58 8.57 13.02
N HIS A 194 10.98 9.66 13.70
CA HIS A 194 12.22 10.40 13.43
C HIS A 194 12.99 10.80 14.71
N HIS A 195 12.39 10.56 15.88
CA HIS A 195 12.94 10.95 17.18
C HIS A 195 12.48 9.97 18.25
N VAL A 196 13.39 9.61 19.14
CA VAL A 196 13.13 8.81 20.35
C VAL A 196 13.43 9.70 21.57
N PRO A 197 12.47 9.90 22.49
CA PRO A 197 12.70 10.69 23.69
C PRO A 197 13.64 9.98 24.68
N ALA A 198 14.28 10.74 25.57
CA ALA A 198 14.91 10.17 26.76
C ALA A 198 13.82 9.69 27.75
N PRO A 199 14.04 8.61 28.52
CA PRO A 199 15.26 7.81 28.59
C PRO A 199 15.36 6.71 27.51
N ALA A 200 14.31 6.50 26.70
CA ALA A 200 14.25 5.40 25.74
C ALA A 200 15.41 5.39 24.73
N ARG A 201 15.83 6.58 24.26
CA ARG A 201 17.01 6.71 23.39
C ARG A 201 18.30 6.24 24.08
N ASP A 202 18.45 6.56 25.35
CA ASP A 202 19.65 6.24 26.13
C ASP A 202 19.70 4.74 26.48
N LEU A 203 18.55 4.06 26.43
CA LEU A 203 18.41 2.59 26.48
C LEU A 203 18.66 1.89 25.13
N GLY A 204 18.91 2.65 24.07
CA GLY A 204 19.28 2.12 22.75
C GLY A 204 18.13 1.97 21.75
N CYS A 205 16.91 2.42 22.08
CA CYS A 205 15.84 2.48 21.08
C CYS A 205 16.16 3.52 20.01
N GLN A 206 15.84 3.19 18.76
CA GLN A 206 16.12 4.01 17.59
C GLN A 206 14.83 4.37 16.86
N ASP A 207 14.83 5.53 16.22
CA ASP A 207 13.68 5.98 15.43
C ASP A 207 13.48 5.14 14.16
N LEU A 208 12.25 5.05 13.69
CA LEU A 208 11.87 4.20 12.55
C LEU A 208 12.57 4.62 11.25
N ALA A 209 12.81 5.92 11.01
CA ALA A 209 13.55 6.36 9.82
C ALA A 209 15.01 5.85 9.84
N THR A 210 15.66 5.85 11.00
CA THR A 210 16.99 5.24 11.17
C THR A 210 16.95 3.73 10.93
N GLN A 211 15.95 3.03 11.46
CA GLN A 211 15.80 1.58 11.24
C GLN A 211 15.54 1.24 9.77
N LEU A 212 14.73 2.05 9.05
CA LEU A 212 14.52 1.87 7.61
C LEU A 212 15.84 1.95 6.84
N LEU A 213 16.69 2.93 7.17
CA LEU A 213 18.01 3.06 6.56
C LEU A 213 18.91 1.85 6.89
N GLN A 214 18.85 1.31 8.10
CA GLN A 214 19.65 0.15 8.48
C GLN A 214 19.30 -1.11 7.71
N HIS A 215 18.01 -1.32 7.43
CA HIS A 215 17.51 -2.50 6.74
C HIS A 215 17.29 -2.31 5.22
N SER A 216 17.63 -1.13 4.69
CA SER A 216 17.34 -0.78 3.28
C SER A 216 18.12 -1.60 2.25
N GLU A 217 19.17 -2.32 2.64
CA GLU A 217 19.89 -3.22 1.73
C GLU A 217 18.98 -4.30 1.12
N HIS A 218 17.94 -4.66 1.88
CA HIS A 218 16.97 -5.68 1.52
C HIS A 218 15.72 -5.11 0.83
N ILE A 219 15.60 -3.78 0.70
CA ILE A 219 14.41 -3.07 0.18
C ILE A 219 14.81 -2.28 -1.07
N GLN A 220 14.52 -2.84 -2.25
CA GLN A 220 14.90 -2.23 -3.52
C GLN A 220 14.02 -1.04 -3.90
N VAL A 221 12.78 -0.99 -3.42
CA VAL A 221 11.88 0.12 -3.75
C VAL A 221 11.18 0.60 -2.48
N ILE A 222 11.33 1.88 -2.16
CA ILE A 222 10.66 2.56 -1.05
C ILE A 222 10.00 3.80 -1.64
N LEU A 223 8.67 3.81 -1.72
CA LEU A 223 7.90 4.92 -2.30
C LEU A 223 6.82 5.38 -1.31
N GLY A 224 6.72 6.69 -1.11
CA GLY A 224 5.63 7.29 -0.34
C GLY A 224 5.94 8.72 0.08
N GLY A 225 5.35 9.16 1.19
CA GLY A 225 5.66 10.45 1.80
C GLY A 225 6.69 10.35 2.95
N GLY A 226 6.88 11.46 3.64
CA GLY A 226 7.57 11.53 4.92
C GLY A 226 8.96 12.15 4.87
N ARG A 227 9.28 12.96 3.84
CA ARG A 227 10.62 13.58 3.69
C ARG A 227 11.13 14.20 4.98
N SER A 228 10.27 14.92 5.71
CA SER A 228 10.68 15.62 6.94
C SER A 228 11.33 14.69 7.98
N ASN A 229 10.99 13.40 8.02
CA ASN A 229 11.56 12.46 8.97
C ASN A 229 13.03 12.07 8.65
N PHE A 230 13.50 12.37 7.44
CA PHE A 230 14.81 11.97 6.93
C PHE A 230 15.82 13.13 6.87
N PHE A 231 15.39 14.37 7.07
CA PHE A 231 16.25 15.57 7.01
C PHE A 231 16.41 16.25 8.37
N PRO A 232 17.56 16.90 8.63
CA PRO A 232 17.78 17.76 9.80
C PRO A 232 16.82 18.95 9.84
N SER A 233 16.53 19.44 11.04
CA SER A 233 15.71 20.65 11.26
C SER A 233 16.31 21.94 10.66
N SER A 234 17.60 21.94 10.32
CA SER A 234 18.26 23.02 9.59
C SER A 234 18.03 23.01 8.07
N VAL A 235 17.45 21.94 7.52
CA VAL A 235 17.24 21.77 6.08
C VAL A 235 15.78 22.09 5.74
N LYS A 236 15.58 23.06 4.85
CA LYS A 236 14.26 23.39 4.27
C LYS A 236 13.80 22.27 3.33
N ASP A 237 12.51 21.99 3.32
CA ASP A 237 11.94 21.03 2.36
C ASP A 237 12.07 21.58 0.92
N PRO A 238 12.44 20.75 -0.08
CA PRO A 238 12.69 21.22 -1.45
C PRO A 238 11.42 21.71 -2.17
N GLU A 239 10.25 21.23 -1.78
CA GLU A 239 8.97 21.60 -2.40
C GLU A 239 8.26 22.72 -1.63
N TYR A 240 8.41 22.72 -0.30
CA TYR A 240 7.76 23.68 0.60
C TYR A 240 8.77 24.46 1.47
N PRO A 241 9.75 25.18 0.88
CA PRO A 241 10.89 25.75 1.62
C PRO A 241 10.52 26.85 2.63
N GLU A 242 9.34 27.45 2.51
CA GLU A 242 8.87 28.53 3.39
C GLU A 242 8.00 28.04 4.54
N THR A 243 7.49 26.80 4.47
CA THR A 243 6.54 26.26 5.47
C THR A 243 7.00 24.97 6.12
N HIS A 244 7.97 24.26 5.54
CA HIS A 244 8.43 22.96 6.03
C HIS A 244 9.96 22.88 6.10
N VAL A 245 10.42 22.22 7.16
CA VAL A 245 11.81 21.84 7.39
C VAL A 245 11.88 20.35 7.76
N GLY A 246 13.08 19.80 7.81
CA GLY A 246 13.31 18.49 8.42
C GLY A 246 12.93 18.47 9.90
N LYS A 247 12.70 17.28 10.44
CA LYS A 247 12.31 17.09 11.86
C LYS A 247 13.42 16.49 12.71
N ARG A 248 14.50 16.01 12.10
CA ARG A 248 15.58 15.35 12.83
C ARG A 248 16.39 16.36 13.64
N GLN A 249 16.55 16.08 14.93
CA GLN A 249 17.33 16.90 15.87
C GLN A 249 18.77 16.40 16.07
N ASP A 250 19.12 15.26 15.47
CA ASP A 250 20.45 14.64 15.53
C ASP A 250 21.40 15.12 14.42
N GLY A 251 20.95 16.08 13.59
CA GLY A 251 21.75 16.64 12.50
C GLY A 251 21.94 15.69 11.30
N ARG A 252 21.32 14.51 11.29
CA ARG A 252 21.53 13.50 10.24
C ARG A 252 20.66 13.75 9.01
N ASN A 253 21.26 13.56 7.83
CA ASN A 253 20.55 13.53 6.55
C ASN A 253 20.51 12.08 6.06
N LEU A 254 19.40 11.40 6.37
CA LEU A 254 19.25 9.98 6.10
C LEU A 254 19.11 9.66 4.60
N VAL A 255 18.60 10.60 3.79
CA VAL A 255 18.57 10.43 2.33
C VAL A 255 19.99 10.39 1.77
N HIS A 256 20.84 11.31 2.22
CA HIS A 256 22.25 11.33 1.82
C HIS A 256 22.99 10.07 2.31
N GLU A 257 22.76 9.65 3.56
CA GLU A 257 23.31 8.39 4.07
C GLU A 257 22.82 7.16 3.27
N TRP A 258 21.55 7.15 2.85
CA TRP A 258 20.99 6.08 2.01
C TRP A 258 21.65 6.02 0.64
N LEU A 259 21.77 7.17 -0.04
CA LEU A 259 22.44 7.27 -1.34
C LEU A 259 23.90 6.83 -1.27
N ALA A 260 24.60 7.14 -0.17
CA ALA A 260 25.98 6.75 0.04
C ALA A 260 26.18 5.23 0.20
N ARG A 261 25.15 4.47 0.62
CA ARG A 261 25.30 3.02 0.82
C ARG A 261 25.55 2.27 -0.48
N THR A 262 24.91 2.67 -1.59
CA THR A 262 24.92 2.14 -2.99
C THR A 262 24.85 0.62 -3.19
N TRP A 263 25.34 -0.21 -2.28
CA TRP A 263 25.49 -1.66 -2.36
C TRP A 263 26.19 -2.13 -3.65
N GLY A 264 27.07 -1.28 -4.20
CA GLY A 264 27.71 -1.51 -5.49
C GLY A 264 26.73 -1.49 -6.68
N LYS A 265 25.56 -0.88 -6.50
CA LYS A 265 24.46 -0.84 -7.47
C LYS A 265 23.97 0.60 -7.65
N LYS A 266 23.18 0.82 -8.71
CA LYS A 266 22.60 2.14 -8.98
C LYS A 266 21.44 2.42 -8.00
N SER A 267 21.59 3.48 -7.23
CA SER A 267 20.56 4.00 -6.31
C SER A 267 20.10 5.37 -6.77
N ASP A 268 18.79 5.54 -6.92
CA ASP A 268 18.18 6.81 -7.32
C ASP A 268 17.25 7.31 -6.20
N TYR A 269 17.33 8.61 -5.91
CA TYR A 269 16.41 9.32 -5.01
C TYR A 269 15.57 10.32 -5.81
N VAL A 270 14.25 10.28 -5.63
CA VAL A 270 13.30 11.19 -6.30
C VAL A 270 12.30 11.73 -5.30
N TRP A 271 11.78 12.91 -5.57
CA TRP A 271 10.77 13.55 -4.72
C TRP A 271 9.70 14.32 -5.50
N THR A 272 9.78 14.37 -6.83
CA THR A 272 8.73 14.92 -7.71
C THR A 272 8.23 13.84 -8.67
N LYS A 273 7.02 14.00 -9.22
CA LYS A 273 6.53 13.13 -10.30
C LYS A 273 7.43 13.16 -11.53
N LYS A 274 7.94 14.33 -11.91
CA LYS A 274 8.83 14.47 -13.07
C LYS A 274 10.10 13.64 -12.90
N ASP A 275 10.74 13.71 -11.73
CA ASP A 275 11.95 12.93 -11.47
C ASP A 275 11.63 11.43 -11.44
N PHE A 276 10.48 11.07 -10.85
CA PHE A 276 9.99 9.68 -10.83
C PHE A 276 9.72 9.12 -12.23
N GLU A 277 9.15 9.92 -13.14
CA GLU A 277 8.92 9.53 -14.54
C GLU A 277 10.24 9.30 -15.28
N ASN A 278 11.26 10.12 -15.00
CA ASN A 278 12.59 10.01 -15.60
C ASN A 278 13.40 8.81 -15.11
N ILE A 279 12.95 8.08 -14.07
CA ILE A 279 13.61 6.85 -13.64
C ILE A 279 13.49 5.78 -14.73
N ASN A 280 14.64 5.31 -15.21
CA ASN A 280 14.75 4.12 -16.03
C ASN A 280 14.75 2.86 -15.14
N PRO A 281 13.63 2.11 -15.05
CA PRO A 281 13.54 0.96 -14.16
C PRO A 281 14.44 -0.20 -14.57
N GLU A 282 14.94 -0.24 -15.81
CA GLU A 282 15.87 -1.29 -16.27
C GLU A 282 17.25 -1.15 -15.60
N ASP A 283 17.73 0.08 -15.42
CA ASP A 283 19.06 0.37 -14.88
C ASP A 283 19.06 0.63 -13.37
N THR A 284 17.92 1.02 -12.80
CA THR A 284 17.81 1.34 -11.36
C THR A 284 17.71 0.06 -10.53
N ASN A 285 18.55 -0.08 -9.50
CA ASN A 285 18.51 -1.22 -8.58
C ASN A 285 17.82 -0.89 -7.27
N TYR A 286 18.02 0.33 -6.78
CA TYR A 286 17.39 0.85 -5.58
C TYR A 286 16.73 2.20 -5.89
N LEU A 287 15.48 2.35 -5.49
CA LEU A 287 14.70 3.56 -5.67
C LEU A 287 14.11 4.01 -4.34
N LEU A 288 14.47 5.22 -3.91
CA LEU A 288 13.83 5.91 -2.80
C LEU A 288 13.03 7.10 -3.35
N GLY A 289 11.71 7.04 -3.24
CA GLY A 289 10.79 8.09 -3.64
C GLY A 289 10.08 8.67 -2.42
N LEU A 290 10.36 9.93 -2.08
CA LEU A 290 9.69 10.61 -0.97
C LEU A 290 8.98 11.88 -1.48
N PHE A 291 7.70 11.77 -1.76
CA PHE A 291 6.95 12.75 -2.56
C PHE A 291 6.34 13.90 -1.77
N GLU A 292 6.21 13.78 -0.44
CA GLU A 292 5.68 14.85 0.41
C GLU A 292 6.44 14.92 1.76
N PRO A 293 6.45 16.09 2.47
CA PRO A 293 7.05 16.21 3.79
C PRO A 293 6.41 15.28 4.83
N GLY A 294 5.08 15.07 4.69
CA GLY A 294 4.24 14.23 5.54
C GLY A 294 3.61 13.07 4.78
N HIS A 295 2.32 12.84 4.98
CA HIS A 295 1.56 11.93 4.09
C HIS A 295 1.50 12.53 2.68
N MET A 296 1.31 11.69 1.66
CA MET A 296 1.03 12.18 0.31
C MET A 296 -0.34 12.90 0.28
N GLY A 297 -0.59 13.70 -0.75
CA GLY A 297 -1.90 14.35 -0.95
C GLY A 297 -3.06 13.34 -1.02
N TRP A 298 -4.30 13.81 -0.85
CA TRP A 298 -5.47 12.98 -1.17
C TRP A 298 -5.69 12.88 -2.68
N ALA A 299 -6.36 11.84 -3.17
CA ALA A 299 -6.36 11.48 -4.60
C ALA A 299 -6.63 12.64 -5.59
N PRO A 300 -7.65 13.50 -5.41
CA PRO A 300 -7.91 14.65 -6.29
C PRO A 300 -6.86 15.76 -6.19
N SER A 301 -6.16 15.88 -5.05
CA SER A 301 -5.07 16.84 -4.90
C SER A 301 -3.76 16.39 -5.57
N HIS A 302 -3.59 15.09 -5.90
CA HIS A 302 -2.39 14.64 -6.63
C HIS A 302 -2.29 15.23 -8.04
N LEU A 303 -3.43 15.47 -8.69
CA LEU A 303 -3.47 16.11 -10.00
C LEU A 303 -3.04 17.58 -9.93
N GLU A 304 -3.29 18.24 -8.79
CA GLU A 304 -2.90 19.63 -8.55
C GLU A 304 -1.44 19.75 -8.07
N ARG A 305 -0.97 18.78 -7.29
CA ARG A 305 0.39 18.74 -6.71
C ARG A 305 1.44 18.08 -7.59
N ASN A 306 1.02 17.43 -8.67
CA ASN A 306 1.91 16.71 -9.57
C ASN A 306 2.74 15.63 -8.83
N ASP A 307 2.03 14.84 -8.00
CA ASP A 307 2.55 13.63 -7.34
C ASP A 307 2.30 12.39 -8.22
N PRO A 308 3.14 11.34 -8.12
CA PRO A 308 2.79 10.05 -8.71
C PRO A 308 1.62 9.41 -7.94
N SER A 309 0.65 8.91 -8.68
CA SER A 309 -0.45 8.11 -8.15
C SER A 309 0.04 6.76 -7.61
N LEU A 310 -0.77 6.13 -6.74
CA LEU A 310 -0.49 4.79 -6.24
C LEU A 310 -0.30 3.77 -7.38
N ALA A 311 -1.08 3.87 -8.45
CA ALA A 311 -0.96 3.01 -9.62
C ALA A 311 0.39 3.20 -10.36
N GLU A 312 0.82 4.45 -10.57
CA GLU A 312 2.11 4.77 -11.19
C GLU A 312 3.28 4.26 -10.33
N MET A 313 3.20 4.41 -9.00
CA MET A 313 4.17 3.87 -8.05
C MET A 313 4.26 2.34 -8.15
N VAL A 314 3.13 1.64 -8.18
CA VAL A 314 3.08 0.17 -8.31
C VAL A 314 3.69 -0.28 -9.65
N GLU A 315 3.30 0.34 -10.76
CA GLU A 315 3.78 -0.06 -12.09
C GLU A 315 5.30 0.06 -12.22
N LYS A 316 5.89 1.18 -11.78
CA LYS A 316 7.35 1.37 -11.80
C LYS A 316 8.06 0.39 -10.87
N SER A 317 7.51 0.15 -9.69
CA SER A 317 8.07 -0.80 -8.72
C SER A 317 8.10 -2.22 -9.26
N LEU A 318 7.04 -2.65 -9.95
CA LEU A 318 7.00 -3.97 -10.59
C LEU A 318 8.11 -4.12 -11.64
N LYS A 319 8.36 -3.10 -12.46
CA LYS A 319 9.46 -3.13 -13.46
C LYS A 319 10.83 -3.29 -12.81
N ILE A 320 11.08 -2.64 -11.66
CA ILE A 320 12.34 -2.78 -10.92
C ILE A 320 12.45 -4.16 -10.25
N LEU A 321 11.40 -4.60 -9.56
CA LEU A 321 11.43 -5.81 -8.73
C LEU A 321 11.42 -7.11 -9.54
N GLN A 322 10.72 -7.13 -10.68
CA GLN A 322 10.58 -8.33 -11.53
C GLN A 322 11.89 -8.80 -12.15
N LYS A 323 12.94 -7.96 -12.16
CA LYS A 323 14.28 -8.32 -12.64
C LYS A 323 14.89 -9.50 -11.86
N ASN A 324 14.46 -9.74 -10.61
CA ASN A 324 14.94 -10.87 -9.82
C ASN A 324 14.28 -12.19 -10.25
N LYS A 325 15.11 -13.15 -10.68
CA LYS A 325 14.66 -14.51 -11.07
C LYS A 325 14.04 -15.30 -9.92
N HIS A 326 14.41 -15.02 -8.66
CA HIS A 326 13.84 -15.63 -7.46
C HIS A 326 12.45 -15.05 -7.07
N GLY A 327 12.02 -14.00 -7.77
CA GLY A 327 10.76 -13.30 -7.53
C GLY A 327 10.88 -12.17 -6.51
N PHE A 328 9.72 -11.64 -6.10
CA PHE A 328 9.66 -10.47 -5.24
C PHE A 328 8.54 -10.51 -4.20
N PHE A 329 8.68 -9.69 -3.16
CA PHE A 329 7.60 -9.28 -2.26
C PHE A 329 7.34 -7.77 -2.43
N LEU A 330 6.10 -7.37 -2.65
CA LEU A 330 5.70 -5.97 -2.74
C LEU A 330 4.55 -5.68 -1.78
N PHE A 331 4.77 -4.77 -0.85
CA PHE A 331 3.73 -4.19 -0.02
C PHE A 331 3.21 -2.90 -0.65
N VAL A 332 1.88 -2.72 -0.66
CA VAL A 332 1.22 -1.53 -1.17
C VAL A 332 0.14 -1.09 -0.19
N GLU A 333 0.24 0.12 0.33
CA GLU A 333 -0.77 0.75 1.18
C GLU A 333 -1.47 1.89 0.43
N GLY A 334 -2.80 1.89 0.51
CA GLY A 334 -3.69 2.94 0.00
C GLY A 334 -4.52 3.55 1.12
#